data_AF-A0A918AHR4-F1
#
_entry.id   AF-A0A918AHR4-F1
#
_cell.length_a   1.000
_cell.length_b   1.000
_cell.length_c   1.000
_cell.angle_alpha   90.00
_cell.angle_beta   90.00
_cell.angle_gamma   90.00
#
_symmetry.space_group_name_H-M   'P 1'
#
loop_
_entity.id
_entity.type
_entity.pdbx_description
1 polymer ?
#
loop_
_entity_poly.entity_id
_entity_poly.type
_entity_poly.pdbx_seq_one_letter_code
_entity_poly.pdbx_strand_id
1 'polypeptide(L)'
;MGVTTSLIAREWTDRCLARADRRAVVFIAVAVASFGVLCLVAAWLDSKWVFALTPLCVEFAVPGLRHFCARRRVRALSAAYPWERVAVAFVPGRARVGWQSYLETDRSDRTFLRLPALPERVRDHLRRTGEVWMAGPDEHGRAAVLTRGKPFLTLGRVVVR
;
A
#
# COMPACT_ATOMS: atom_id res chain seq x y z
N MET A 1 13.35 -24.71 -8.45
CA MET A 1 13.60 -23.23 -8.52
C MET A 1 12.55 -22.37 -7.80
N GLY A 2 11.44 -22.90 -7.25
CA GLY A 2 10.37 -22.10 -6.63
C GLY A 2 10.58 -21.65 -5.16
N VAL A 3 11.56 -22.22 -4.44
CA VAL A 3 11.81 -21.91 -3.02
C VAL A 3 12.56 -20.58 -2.85
N THR A 4 13.52 -20.29 -3.72
CA THR A 4 14.31 -19.05 -3.66
C THR A 4 13.46 -17.82 -3.99
N THR A 5 12.50 -17.97 -4.90
CA THR A 5 11.58 -16.91 -5.32
C THR A 5 10.62 -16.50 -4.20
N SER A 6 10.08 -17.45 -3.45
CA SER A 6 9.17 -17.16 -2.33
C SER A 6 9.91 -16.55 -1.13
N LEU A 7 11.15 -16.96 -0.86
CA LEU A 7 11.99 -16.39 0.20
C LEU A 7 12.34 -14.92 -0.09
N ILE A 8 12.76 -14.61 -1.31
CA ILE A 8 13.08 -13.23 -1.71
C ILE A 8 11.83 -12.35 -1.62
N ALA A 9 10.67 -12.85 -2.07
CA ALA A 9 9.42 -12.08 -1.99
C ALA A 9 9.01 -11.78 -0.54
N ARG A 10 9.17 -12.75 0.38
CA ARG A 10 8.95 -12.55 1.83
C ARG A 10 9.89 -11.51 2.41
N GLU A 11 11.19 -11.62 2.15
CA GLU A 11 12.18 -10.69 2.69
C GLU A 11 11.94 -9.24 2.22
N TRP A 12 11.57 -9.06 0.95
CA TRP A 12 11.21 -7.75 0.41
C TRP A 12 9.88 -7.24 0.95
N THR A 13 8.92 -8.13 1.18
CA THR A 13 7.66 -7.79 1.84
C THR A 13 7.94 -7.28 3.26
N ASP A 14 8.76 -7.98 4.04
CA ASP A 14 9.11 -7.57 5.40
C ASP A 14 9.87 -6.23 5.42
N ARG A 15 10.83 -6.03 4.52
CA ARG A 15 11.56 -4.76 4.40
C ARG A 15 10.65 -3.59 4.01
N CYS A 16 9.73 -3.81 3.07
CA CYS A 16 8.74 -2.79 2.68
C CYS A 16 7.79 -2.46 3.82
N LEU A 17 7.30 -3.49 4.53
CA LEU A 17 6.39 -3.33 5.66
C LEU A 17 7.08 -2.62 6.83
N ALA A 18 8.29 -3.02 7.23
CA ALA A 18 9.00 -2.42 8.36
C ALA A 18 9.25 -0.91 8.19
N ARG A 19 9.61 -0.47 6.97
CA ARG A 19 9.80 0.96 6.68
C ARG A 19 8.50 1.75 6.70
N ALA A 20 7.42 1.15 6.21
CA ALA A 20 6.11 1.78 6.18
C ALA A 20 5.49 1.83 7.59
N ASP A 21 5.69 0.79 8.40
CA ASP A 21 5.29 0.69 9.80
C ASP A 21 5.92 1.81 10.63
N ARG A 22 7.22 2.08 10.46
CA ARG A 22 7.89 3.16 11.18
C ARG A 22 7.23 4.52 10.91
N ARG A 23 6.81 4.80 9.68
CA ARG A 23 6.13 6.06 9.32
C ARG A 23 4.72 6.12 9.91
N ALA A 24 3.96 5.03 9.81
CA ALA A 24 2.61 4.97 10.36
C ALA A 24 2.59 5.11 11.89
N VAL A 25 3.55 4.50 12.58
CA VAL A 25 3.72 4.63 14.03
C VAL A 25 4.01 6.09 14.42
N VAL A 26 4.84 6.80 13.64
CA VAL A 26 5.11 8.23 13.90
C VAL A 26 3.83 9.06 13.80
N PHE A 27 3.01 8.86 12.77
CA PHE A 27 1.73 9.59 12.64
C PHE A 27 0.77 9.30 13.80
N ILE A 28 0.65 8.03 14.20
CA ILE A 28 -0.20 7.65 15.34
C ILE A 28 0.35 8.23 16.65
N ALA A 29 1.66 8.16 16.88
CA ALA A 29 2.29 8.73 18.07
C ALA A 29 2.06 10.24 18.16
N VAL A 30 2.19 10.95 17.04
CA VAL A 30 1.88 12.39 16.97
C VAL A 30 0.41 12.65 17.28
N ALA A 31 -0.52 11.88 16.71
CA ALA A 31 -1.95 12.04 16.98
C ALA A 31 -2.29 11.80 18.47
N VAL A 32 -1.71 10.76 19.08
CA VAL A 32 -1.89 10.46 20.52
C VAL A 32 -1.28 11.55 21.39
N ALA A 33 -0.08 12.03 21.05
CA ALA A 33 0.56 13.12 21.78
C ALA A 33 -0.26 14.41 21.71
N SER A 34 -0.73 14.79 20.53
CA SER A 34 -1.59 15.97 20.33
C SER A 34 -2.89 15.85 21.12
N PHE A 35 -3.51 14.67 21.14
CA PHE A 35 -4.72 14.43 21.94
C PHE A 35 -4.43 14.49 23.45
N GLY A 36 -3.29 13.94 23.90
CA GLY A 36 -2.87 14.04 25.30
C GLY A 36 -2.65 15.49 25.74
N VAL A 37 -2.00 16.30 24.90
CA VAL A 37 -1.84 17.75 25.12
C VAL A 37 -3.21 18.44 25.17
N LEU A 38 -4.13 18.07 24.28
CA LEU A 38 -5.50 18.58 24.28
C LEU A 38 -6.20 18.32 25.62
N CYS A 39 -6.12 17.09 26.13
CA CYS A 39 -6.71 16.72 27.42
C CYS A 39 -6.08 17.48 28.59
N LEU A 40 -4.75 17.67 28.58
CA LEU A 40 -4.05 18.45 29.61
C LEU A 40 -4.51 19.92 29.58
N VAL A 41 -4.60 20.54 28.40
CA VAL A 41 -5.06 21.93 28.24
C VAL A 41 -6.52 22.07 28.67
N ALA A 42 -7.38 21.10 28.32
CA ALA A 42 -8.78 21.10 28.74
C ALA A 42 -8.92 21.04 30.27
N ALA A 43 -8.12 20.20 30.93
CA ALA A 43 -8.09 20.11 32.39
C ALA A 43 -7.53 21.38 33.05
N TRP A 44 -6.54 22.03 32.42
CA TRP A 44 -5.92 23.25 32.95
C TRP A 44 -6.81 24.49 32.82
N LEU A 45 -7.60 24.57 31.75
CA LEU A 45 -8.50 25.69 31.45
C LEU A 45 -9.95 25.45 31.93
N ASP A 46 -10.25 24.27 32.48
CA ASP A 46 -11.60 23.79 32.81
C ASP A 46 -12.64 24.01 31.69
N SER A 47 -12.17 23.95 30.44
CA SER A 47 -12.96 24.34 29.27
C SER A 47 -13.21 23.16 28.35
N LYS A 48 -14.49 22.81 28.22
CA LYS A 48 -14.96 21.72 27.32
C LYS A 48 -14.84 22.11 25.83
N TRP A 49 -14.69 23.38 25.51
CA TRP A 49 -14.55 23.87 24.14
C TRP A 49 -13.26 23.42 23.47
N VAL A 50 -12.24 23.05 24.25
CA VAL A 50 -10.96 22.54 23.74
C VAL A 50 -11.17 21.23 22.95
N PHE A 51 -12.21 20.44 23.28
CA PHE A 51 -12.57 19.24 22.51
C PHE A 51 -13.07 19.52 21.09
N ALA A 52 -13.38 20.78 20.73
CA ALA A 52 -13.67 21.16 19.35
C ALA A 52 -12.49 20.90 18.40
N LEU A 53 -11.26 20.76 18.92
CA LEU A 53 -10.05 20.41 18.14
C LEU A 53 -9.83 18.90 18.00
N THR A 54 -10.63 18.05 18.64
CA THR A 54 -10.58 16.58 18.47
C THR A 54 -10.58 16.13 17.00
N PRO A 55 -11.41 16.66 16.08
CA PRO A 55 -11.36 16.28 14.66
C PRO A 55 -9.98 16.49 14.03
N LEU A 56 -9.22 17.52 14.44
CA LEU A 56 -7.85 17.73 13.97
C LEU A 56 -6.91 16.58 14.38
N CYS A 57 -7.08 16.05 15.60
CA CYS A 57 -6.32 14.89 16.08
C CYS A 57 -6.67 13.62 15.29
N VAL A 58 -7.95 13.46 14.92
CA VAL A 58 -8.41 12.34 14.09
C VAL A 58 -7.78 12.40 12.69
N GLU A 59 -7.74 13.57 12.05
CA GLU A 59 -7.11 13.75 10.74
C GLU A 59 -5.63 13.33 10.73
N PHE A 60 -4.89 13.57 11.82
CA PHE A 60 -3.52 13.08 11.95
C PHE A 60 -3.43 11.55 12.09
N ALA A 61 -4.44 10.90 12.66
CA ALA A 61 -4.49 9.45 12.80
C ALA A 61 -4.92 8.72 11.50
N VAL A 62 -5.73 9.36 10.64
CA VAL A 62 -6.24 8.80 9.38
C VAL A 62 -5.15 8.15 8.51
N PRO A 63 -4.02 8.81 8.17
CA PRO A 63 -2.99 8.20 7.32
C PRO A 63 -2.36 6.96 7.96
N GLY A 64 -2.15 6.98 9.28
CA GLY A 64 -1.68 5.83 10.04
C GLY A 64 -2.68 4.67 9.99
N LEU A 65 -3.94 4.94 10.30
CA LEU A 65 -5.00 3.92 10.33
C LEU A 65 -5.24 3.29 8.95
N ARG A 66 -5.26 4.12 7.90
CA ARG A 66 -5.38 3.67 6.50
C ARG A 66 -4.21 2.76 6.12
N HIS A 67 -3.00 3.07 6.59
CA HIS A 67 -1.84 2.20 6.39
C HIS A 67 -2.02 0.84 7.07
N PHE A 68 -2.46 0.80 8.33
CA PHE A 68 -2.70 -0.46 9.04
C PHE A 68 -3.77 -1.32 8.37
N CYS A 69 -4.87 -0.72 7.89
CA CYS A 69 -5.91 -1.45 7.16
C CYS A 69 -5.40 -2.03 5.83
N ALA A 70 -4.67 -1.24 5.04
CA ALA A 70 -4.05 -1.73 3.80
C ALA A 70 -3.03 -2.84 4.07
N ARG A 71 -2.23 -2.70 5.14
CA ARG A 71 -1.23 -3.69 5.59
C ARG A 71 -1.87 -5.01 5.99
N ARG A 72 -2.94 -5.00 6.79
CA ARG A 72 -3.65 -6.23 7.18
C ARG A 72 -4.10 -7.01 5.95
N ARG A 73 -4.62 -6.32 4.93
CA ARG A 73 -5.05 -6.95 3.67
C ARG A 73 -3.87 -7.50 2.87
N VAL A 74 -2.79 -6.73 2.72
CA VAL A 74 -1.59 -7.19 2.00
C VAL A 74 -0.98 -8.42 2.67
N ARG A 75 -0.91 -8.43 4.01
CA ARG A 75 -0.44 -9.59 4.77
C ARG A 75 -1.34 -10.81 4.57
N ALA A 76 -2.65 -10.62 4.68
CA ALA A 76 -3.61 -11.69 4.46
C ALA A 76 -3.45 -12.31 3.05
N LEU A 77 -3.32 -11.48 2.01
CA LEU A 77 -3.11 -11.93 0.63
C LEU A 77 -1.76 -12.66 0.46
N SER A 78 -0.68 -12.13 1.03
CA SER A 78 0.65 -12.76 0.95
C SER A 78 0.77 -14.07 1.74
N ALA A 79 -0.12 -14.27 2.72
CA ALA A 79 -0.18 -15.51 3.50
C ALA A 79 -1.08 -16.55 2.81
N ALA A 80 -2.17 -16.10 2.18
CA ALA A 80 -3.13 -16.98 1.51
C ALA A 80 -2.66 -17.45 0.13
N TYR A 81 -1.89 -16.63 -0.59
CA TYR A 81 -1.46 -16.91 -1.97
C TYR A 81 0.06 -16.91 -2.11
N PRO A 82 0.62 -17.81 -2.94
CA PRO A 82 2.04 -17.76 -3.27
C PRO A 82 2.35 -16.51 -4.10
N TRP A 83 3.58 -16.03 -3.96
CA TRP A 83 4.08 -14.94 -4.77
C TRP A 83 4.49 -15.44 -6.15
N GLU A 84 3.84 -14.94 -7.20
CA GLU A 84 4.12 -15.26 -8.60
C GLU A 84 4.73 -14.06 -9.33
N ARG A 85 5.69 -14.33 -10.23
CA ARG A 85 6.18 -13.31 -11.16
C ARG A 85 5.20 -13.19 -12.32
N VAL A 86 4.76 -11.96 -12.56
CA VAL A 86 3.83 -11.62 -13.63
C VAL A 86 4.47 -10.57 -14.50
N ALA A 87 4.61 -10.89 -15.79
CA ALA A 87 5.02 -9.92 -16.79
C ALA A 87 3.89 -8.89 -17.00
N VAL A 88 4.26 -7.62 -16.98
CA VAL A 88 3.34 -6.48 -17.05
C VAL A 88 3.87 -5.40 -17.97
N ALA A 89 2.95 -4.84 -18.75
CA ALA A 89 3.22 -3.69 -19.62
C ALA A 89 2.30 -2.53 -19.25
N PHE A 90 2.76 -1.28 -19.45
CA PHE A 90 1.88 -0.12 -19.29
C PHE A 90 0.91 -0.04 -20.46
N VAL A 91 -0.39 0.08 -20.18
CA VAL A 91 -1.41 0.20 -21.24
C VAL A 91 -1.20 1.51 -22.01
N PRO A 92 -0.97 1.48 -23.33
CA PRO A 92 -0.83 2.68 -24.14
C PRO A 92 -2.13 3.51 -24.06
N GLY A 93 -2.01 4.82 -23.80
CA GLY A 93 -3.16 5.73 -23.65
C GLY A 93 -3.94 5.61 -22.33
N ARG A 94 -3.73 4.59 -21.49
CA ARG A 94 -4.34 4.45 -20.14
C ARG A 94 -3.33 4.28 -19.00
N ALA A 95 -2.04 4.44 -19.27
CA ALA A 95 -0.97 4.30 -18.28
C ALA A 95 -1.19 5.17 -17.02
N ARG A 96 -1.95 6.28 -17.15
CA ARG A 96 -2.35 7.13 -16.04
C ARG A 96 -3.78 7.67 -16.26
N VAL A 97 -4.76 7.03 -15.62
CA VAL A 97 -6.12 7.61 -15.51
C VAL A 97 -6.25 8.17 -14.10
N GLY A 98 -6.06 9.49 -13.97
CA GLY A 98 -5.99 10.18 -12.68
C GLY A 98 -4.79 9.73 -11.83
N TRP A 99 -5.06 9.27 -10.62
CA TRP A 99 -4.06 8.75 -9.66
C TRP A 99 -3.85 7.24 -9.78
N GLN A 100 -4.33 6.62 -10.86
CA GLN A 100 -4.31 5.17 -11.04
C GLN A 100 -3.40 4.80 -12.21
N SER A 101 -2.62 3.75 -12.03
CA SER A 101 -1.79 3.15 -13.08
C SER A 101 -2.42 1.84 -13.53
N TYR A 102 -2.60 1.70 -14.83
CA TYR A 102 -3.12 0.48 -15.45
C TYR A 102 -1.97 -0.25 -16.13
N LEU A 103 -1.78 -1.49 -15.69
CA LEU A 103 -0.84 -2.42 -16.27
C LEU A 103 -1.63 -3.55 -16.93
N GLU A 104 -1.21 -4.00 -18.09
CA GLU A 104 -1.71 -5.20 -18.74
C GLU A 104 -0.86 -6.38 -18.29
N THR A 105 -1.49 -7.51 -17.99
CA THR A 105 -0.78 -8.72 -17.57
C THR A 105 -0.66 -9.69 -18.73
N ASP A 106 0.52 -10.26 -18.93
CA ASP A 106 0.85 -11.12 -20.07
C ASP A 106 0.04 -12.45 -20.12
N ARG A 107 -0.64 -12.81 -19.03
CA ARG A 107 -1.52 -14.00 -18.99
C ARG A 107 -2.86 -13.79 -19.70
N SER A 108 -3.26 -12.56 -20.04
CA SER A 108 -4.50 -12.28 -20.76
C SER A 108 -4.61 -10.82 -21.21
N ASP A 109 -4.78 -10.60 -22.51
CA ASP A 109 -5.09 -9.30 -23.17
C ASP A 109 -6.39 -8.63 -22.66
N ARG A 110 -7.13 -9.33 -21.79
CA ARG A 110 -8.38 -8.84 -21.16
C ARG A 110 -8.22 -8.52 -19.69
N THR A 111 -7.03 -8.70 -19.10
CA THR A 111 -6.82 -8.56 -17.66
C THR A 111 -5.91 -7.38 -17.35
N PHE A 112 -6.47 -6.38 -16.68
CA PHE A 112 -5.75 -5.20 -16.23
C PHE A 112 -5.44 -5.28 -14.74
N LEU A 113 -4.18 -5.04 -14.40
CA LEU A 113 -3.76 -4.76 -13.05
C LEU A 113 -3.84 -3.24 -12.79
N ARG A 114 -4.85 -2.86 -12.01
CA ARG A 114 -5.07 -1.50 -11.53
C ARG A 114 -4.29 -1.27 -10.25
N LEU A 115 -3.34 -0.36 -10.28
CA LEU A 115 -2.53 0.05 -9.14
C LEU A 115 -2.81 1.50 -8.74
N PRO A 116 -2.70 1.85 -7.45
CA PRO A 116 -2.63 3.25 -7.05
C PRO A 116 -1.36 3.90 -7.60
N ALA A 117 -1.30 5.23 -7.54
CA ALA A 117 -0.24 6.05 -8.13
C ALA A 117 1.15 5.48 -7.84
N LEU A 118 1.83 5.07 -8.90
CA LEU A 118 3.19 4.56 -8.83
C LEU A 118 4.19 5.73 -8.74
N PRO A 119 5.12 5.72 -7.77
CA PRO A 119 6.25 6.64 -7.78
C PRO A 119 7.01 6.54 -9.11
N GLU A 120 7.51 7.66 -9.61
CA GLU A 120 8.22 7.72 -10.90
C GLU A 120 9.38 6.72 -10.97
N ARG A 121 10.15 6.61 -9.88
CA ARG A 121 11.25 5.64 -9.74
C ARG A 121 10.82 4.17 -9.88
N VAL A 122 9.59 3.84 -9.46
CA VAL A 122 9.01 2.49 -9.60
C VAL A 122 8.53 2.32 -11.03
N ARG A 123 7.92 3.34 -11.61
CA ARG A 123 7.44 3.35 -12.99
C ARG A 123 8.57 3.11 -13.99
N ASP A 124 9.69 3.83 -13.84
CA ASP A 124 10.86 3.67 -14.71
C ASP A 124 11.58 2.35 -14.48
N HIS A 125 11.43 1.75 -13.30
CA HIS A 125 11.89 0.40 -13.06
C HIS A 125 11.01 -0.61 -13.80
N LEU A 126 9.68 -0.51 -13.66
CA LEU A 126 8.71 -1.36 -14.34
C LEU A 126 8.77 -1.26 -15.86
N ARG A 127 9.01 -0.06 -16.41
CA ARG A 127 9.24 0.12 -17.86
C ARG A 127 10.46 -0.64 -18.37
N ARG A 128 11.47 -0.83 -17.52
CA ARG A 128 12.71 -1.53 -17.88
C ARG A 128 12.64 -3.03 -17.63
N THR A 129 12.01 -3.45 -16.54
CA THR A 129 11.94 -4.87 -16.17
C THR A 129 10.73 -5.57 -16.74
N GLY A 130 9.62 -4.86 -16.95
CA GLY A 130 8.37 -5.44 -17.43
C GLY A 130 7.76 -6.46 -16.46
N GLU A 131 8.11 -6.42 -15.18
CA GLU A 131 7.73 -7.49 -14.24
C GLU A 131 7.34 -6.96 -12.85
N VAL A 132 6.34 -7.60 -12.27
CA VAL A 132 5.94 -7.46 -10.87
C VAL A 132 5.79 -8.82 -10.21
N TRP A 133 5.85 -8.82 -8.89
CA TRP A 133 5.47 -9.96 -8.06
C TRP A 133 4.06 -9.73 -7.55
N MET A 134 3.23 -10.76 -7.63
CA MET A 134 1.83 -10.70 -7.28
C MET A 134 1.45 -11.85 -6.35
N ALA A 135 0.65 -11.57 -5.32
CA ALA A 135 -0.01 -12.59 -4.50
C ALA A 135 -1.52 -12.32 -4.50
N GLY A 136 -2.30 -13.32 -4.92
CA GLY A 136 -3.71 -13.20 -5.30
C GLY A 136 -3.88 -13.48 -6.80
N PRO A 137 -5.00 -13.08 -7.42
CA PRO A 137 -6.11 -12.30 -6.86
C PRO A 137 -7.01 -13.08 -5.89
N ASP A 138 -7.65 -12.37 -4.95
CA ASP A 138 -8.79 -12.89 -4.18
C ASP A 138 -10.09 -12.89 -5.01
N GLU A 139 -11.18 -13.42 -4.44
CA GLU A 139 -12.52 -13.44 -5.06
C GLU A 139 -13.04 -12.05 -5.46
N HIS A 140 -12.50 -10.98 -4.87
CA HIS A 140 -12.87 -9.60 -5.18
C HIS A 140 -11.93 -8.95 -6.22
N GLY A 141 -10.99 -9.71 -6.76
CA GLY A 141 -9.95 -9.28 -7.69
C GLY A 141 -8.80 -8.54 -7.03
N ARG A 142 -8.63 -8.56 -5.71
CA ARG A 142 -7.55 -7.83 -5.02
C ARG A 142 -6.28 -8.65 -5.01
N ALA A 143 -5.14 -8.00 -5.21
CA ALA A 143 -3.84 -8.65 -5.17
C ALA A 143 -2.81 -7.77 -4.46
N ALA A 144 -1.91 -8.39 -3.71
CA ALA A 144 -0.72 -7.71 -3.24
C ALA A 144 0.30 -7.67 -4.37
N VAL A 145 0.86 -6.48 -4.62
CA VAL A 145 1.81 -6.26 -5.72
C VAL A 145 3.09 -5.68 -5.16
N LEU A 146 4.19 -6.34 -5.48
CA LEU A 146 5.53 -6.02 -5.05
C LEU A 146 6.43 -5.80 -6.26
N THR A 147 7.21 -4.72 -6.24
CA THR A 147 8.26 -4.48 -7.23
C THR A 147 9.61 -4.86 -6.62
N ARG A 148 10.35 -5.78 -7.26
CA ARG A 148 11.71 -6.15 -6.81
C ARG A 148 12.68 -5.02 -7.16
N GLY A 149 13.69 -4.75 -6.33
CA GLY A 149 14.72 -3.73 -6.61
C GLY A 149 14.32 -2.28 -6.31
N LYS A 150 13.01 -1.99 -6.16
CA LYS A 150 12.50 -0.74 -5.59
C LYS A 150 11.47 -1.07 -4.52
N PRO A 151 11.68 -0.71 -3.23
CA PRO A 151 10.78 -1.09 -2.15
C PRO A 151 9.41 -0.42 -2.32
N PHE A 152 8.51 -1.11 -3.02
CA PHE A 152 7.17 -0.67 -3.28
C PHE A 152 6.25 -1.89 -3.22
N LEU A 153 5.40 -1.90 -2.20
CA LEU A 153 4.41 -2.92 -1.92
C LEU A 153 3.06 -2.20 -1.84
N THR A 154 2.11 -2.63 -2.66
CA THR A 154 0.81 -1.99 -2.73
C THR A 154 -0.32 -3.00 -2.92
N LEU A 155 -1.54 -2.56 -2.64
CA LEU A 155 -2.73 -3.32 -2.98
C LEU A 155 -3.15 -2.93 -4.39
N GLY A 156 -3.09 -3.90 -5.30
CA GLY A 156 -3.63 -3.81 -6.65
C GLY A 156 -5.01 -4.44 -6.76
N ARG A 157 -5.68 -4.17 -7.88
CA ARG A 157 -6.89 -4.85 -8.27
C ARG A 157 -6.78 -5.35 -9.70
N VAL A 158 -6.97 -6.64 -9.88
CA VAL A 158 -7.17 -7.29 -11.18
C VAL A 158 -8.60 -6.99 -11.63
N VAL A 159 -8.72 -6.47 -12.84
CA VAL A 159 -9.99 -6.12 -13.48
C VAL A 159 -10.02 -6.79 -14.85
N VAL A 160 -11.04 -7.62 -15.09
CA VAL A 160 -11.28 -8.23 -16.40
C VAL A 160 -12.11 -7.27 -17.23
N ARG A 161 -11.76 -7.12 -18.51
CA ARG A 161 -12.47 -6.31 -19.51
C ARG A 161 -13.82 -6.91 -19.88
#